data_AF-W2PP93-F1
#
_entry.id   AF-W2PP93-F1
#
_cell.length_a   1.000
_cell.length_b   1.000
_cell.length_c   1.000
_cell.angle_alpha   90.00
_cell.angle_beta   90.00
_cell.angle_gamma   90.00
#
_symmetry.space_group_name_H-M   'P 1'
#
loop_
_entity.id
_entity.type
_entity.pdbx_description
1 polymer ?
#
loop_
_entity_poly.entity_id
_entity_poly.type
_entity_poly.pdbx_seq_one_letter_code
_entity_poly.pdbx_strand_id
1 'polypeptide(L)'
;MTFVGSKMDFSVGIRTTSSKYEVNISTYACTCFFMRTMLLPCRHTIFARFFMKKKKLIPINYINPRWLLGSDANRPEDDESNDDMSCPGFCIQNSNMNQQNTQF
;
A
#
# COMPACT_ATOMS: atom_id res chain seq x y z
N MET A 1 19.97 5.46 14.04
CA MET A 1 18.88 6.14 13.31
C MET A 1 19.03 7.62 13.58
N THR A 2 19.07 8.43 12.53
CA THR A 2 19.27 9.88 12.62
C THR A 2 18.23 10.59 11.76
N PHE A 3 17.70 11.71 12.26
CA PHE A 3 16.83 12.59 11.48
C PHE A 3 17.67 13.64 10.78
N VAL A 4 17.47 13.82 9.48
CA VAL A 4 18.11 14.87 8.68
C VAL A 4 17.00 15.59 7.92
N GLY A 5 16.44 16.65 8.51
CA GLY A 5 15.30 17.37 7.95
C GLY A 5 14.04 16.48 7.80
N SER A 6 13.47 16.43 6.59
CA SER A 6 12.30 15.58 6.25
C SER A 6 12.65 14.12 5.93
N LYS A 7 13.89 13.72 6.17
CA LYS A 7 14.41 12.37 5.90
C LYS A 7 14.80 11.69 7.21
N MET A 8 14.57 10.39 7.26
CA MET A 8 15.04 9.55 8.36
C MET A 8 15.95 8.44 7.83
N ASP A 9 17.12 8.31 8.45
CA ASP A 9 18.12 7.33 8.09
C ASP A 9 18.04 6.10 9.00
N PHE A 10 17.88 4.95 8.36
CA PHE A 10 17.87 3.64 8.98
C PHE A 10 19.14 2.90 8.61
N SER A 11 20.03 2.73 9.59
CA SER A 11 21.17 1.83 9.49
C SER A 11 20.77 0.49 10.07
N VAL A 12 20.62 -0.54 9.23
CA VAL A 12 20.50 -1.93 9.71
C VAL A 12 21.85 -2.58 9.51
N GLY A 13 22.54 -2.87 10.61
CA GLY A 13 23.75 -3.69 10.60
C GLY A 13 23.37 -5.15 10.44
N ILE A 14 23.45 -5.69 9.23
CA ILE A 14 23.56 -7.14 9.04
C ILE A 14 25.03 -7.46 9.25
N ARG A 15 25.34 -8.57 9.95
CA ARG A 15 26.67 -8.98 10.47
C ARG A 15 27.85 -8.93 9.49
N THR A 16 27.62 -8.64 8.21
CA THR A 16 28.66 -8.53 7.18
C THR A 16 28.57 -7.29 6.27
N THR A 17 27.48 -6.52 6.27
CA THR A 17 27.35 -5.27 5.48
C THR A 17 26.44 -4.25 6.18
N SER A 18 26.96 -3.07 6.48
CA SER A 18 26.15 -1.96 7.03
C SER A 18 25.41 -1.27 5.89
N SER A 19 24.18 -1.69 5.59
CA SER A 19 23.35 -1.02 4.61
C SER A 19 22.60 0.15 5.25
N LYS A 20 22.79 1.35 4.70
CA LYS A 20 22.03 2.56 5.07
C LYS A 20 20.82 2.69 4.16
N TYR A 21 19.64 2.84 4.75
CA TYR A 21 18.38 3.07 4.06
C TYR A 21 17.82 4.42 4.44
N GLU A 22 17.31 5.14 3.45
CA GLU A 22 16.66 6.43 3.67
C GLU A 22 15.16 6.22 3.52
N VAL A 23 14.38 6.80 4.42
CA VAL A 23 12.94 6.95 4.24
C VAL A 23 12.59 8.43 4.20
N ASN A 24 11.88 8.79 3.13
CA ASN A 24 11.23 10.08 3.04
C ASN A 24 9.98 10.07 3.92
N ILE A 25 9.93 10.94 4.92
CA ILE A 25 8.84 10.98 5.89
C ILE A 25 7.55 11.55 5.31
N SER A 26 7.63 12.44 4.30
CA SER A 26 6.44 13.07 3.73
C SER A 26 5.70 12.12 2.79
N THR A 27 6.45 11.34 2.01
CA THR A 27 5.89 10.40 1.02
C THR A 27 5.87 8.95 1.48
N TYR A 28 6.52 8.64 2.61
CA TYR A 28 6.77 7.28 3.09
C TYR A 28 7.52 6.39 2.08
N ALA A 29 8.27 6.98 1.15
CA ALA A 29 9.12 6.25 0.20
C ALA A 29 10.42 5.79 0.89
N CYS A 30 10.85 4.55 0.64
CA CYS A 30 12.09 3.99 1.20
C CYS A 30 13.03 3.46 0.11
N THR A 31 14.34 3.63 0.29
CA THR A 31 15.36 3.11 -0.66
C THR A 31 15.68 1.63 -0.47
N CYS A 32 15.04 0.93 0.47
CA CYS A 32 15.31 -0.48 0.72
C CYS A 32 14.81 -1.39 -0.42
N PHE A 33 15.43 -2.55 -0.54
CA PHE A 33 15.11 -3.54 -1.58
C PHE A 33 13.62 -3.90 -1.59
N PHE A 34 13.01 -4.11 -0.42
CA PHE A 34 11.60 -4.47 -0.30
C PHE A 34 10.66 -3.44 -0.92
N MET A 35 10.92 -2.14 -0.70
CA MET A 35 10.11 -1.09 -1.31
C MET A 35 10.27 -1.09 -2.84
N ARG A 36 11.50 -1.31 -3.32
CA ARG A 36 11.82 -1.33 -4.76
C ARG A 36 11.17 -2.51 -5.49
N THR A 37 11.11 -3.68 -4.88
CA THR A 37 10.60 -4.90 -5.54
C THR A 37 9.14 -5.17 -5.26
N MET A 38 8.71 -5.06 -4.00
CA MET A 38 7.35 -5.38 -3.60
C MET A 38 6.41 -4.18 -3.77
N LEU A 39 6.93 -2.95 -3.86
CA LEU A 39 6.11 -1.73 -3.97
C LEU A 39 5.06 -1.59 -2.84
N LEU A 40 5.36 -2.20 -1.69
CA LEU A 40 4.55 -2.21 -0.46
C LEU A 40 5.27 -1.47 0.66
N PRO A 41 4.52 -0.98 1.67
CA PRO A 41 5.11 -0.44 2.89
C PRO A 41 6.13 -1.38 3.51
N CYS A 42 7.39 -0.97 3.49
CA CYS A 42 8.46 -1.77 4.08
C CYS A 42 8.49 -1.59 5.61
N ARG A 43 9.14 -2.51 6.32
CA ARG A 43 9.36 -2.41 7.76
C ARG A 43 9.88 -1.01 8.18
N HIS A 44 10.87 -0.44 7.47
CA HIS A 44 11.41 0.89 7.79
C HIS A 44 10.33 1.98 7.78
N THR A 45 9.42 1.97 6.79
CA THR A 45 8.32 2.96 6.70
C THR A 45 7.28 2.79 7.81
N ILE A 46 7.00 1.55 8.22
CA ILE A 46 6.10 1.28 9.36
C ILE A 46 6.74 1.77 10.66
N PHE A 47 8.03 1.49 10.86
CA PHE A 47 8.78 1.99 12.02
C PHE A 47 8.89 3.52 12.03
N ALA A 48 9.04 4.16 10.87
CA ALA A 48 8.93 5.62 10.68
C ALA A 48 7.72 6.19 11.40
N ARG A 49 6.57 5.64 11.02
CA ARG A 49 5.26 6.15 11.38
C ARG A 49 4.97 5.93 12.84
N PHE A 50 5.38 4.77 13.33
CA PHE A 50 5.33 4.45 14.75
C PHE A 50 6.12 5.47 15.57
N PHE A 51 7.37 5.75 15.18
CA PHE A 51 8.21 6.71 15.89
C PHE A 51 7.67 8.14 15.84
N MET A 52 7.12 8.55 14.70
CA MET A 52 6.52 9.87 14.51
C MET A 52 5.10 9.99 15.08
N LYS A 53 4.61 8.97 15.81
CA LYS A 53 3.26 8.92 16.38
C LYS A 53 2.16 9.21 15.35
N LYS A 54 2.36 8.80 14.10
CA LYS A 54 1.36 8.91 13.02
C LYS A 54 0.36 7.76 13.11
N LYS A 55 -0.81 7.92 12.48
CA LYS A 55 -1.80 6.82 12.36
C LYS A 55 -1.12 5.57 11.77
N LYS A 56 -1.47 4.40 12.31
CA LYS A 56 -0.91 3.10 11.86
C LYS A 56 -1.18 2.85 10.37
N LEU A 57 -2.33 3.29 9.87
CA LEU A 57 -2.71 3.17 8.46
C LEU A 57 -1.96 4.18 7.59
N ILE A 58 -1.34 3.69 6.52
CA ILE A 58 -0.71 4.53 5.51
C ILE A 58 -1.80 5.10 4.59
N PRO A 59 -1.85 6.42 4.37
CA PRO A 59 -2.79 7.00 3.43
C PRO A 59 -2.68 6.37 2.05
N ILE A 60 -3.83 6.14 1.41
CA ILE A 60 -3.94 5.49 0.09
C ILE A 60 -3.07 6.18 -0.95
N ASN A 61 -2.94 7.51 -0.88
CA ASN A 61 -2.10 8.32 -1.78
C ASN A 61 -0.61 7.95 -1.78
N TYR A 62 -0.14 7.20 -0.77
CA TYR A 62 1.25 6.76 -0.64
C TYR A 62 1.42 5.25 -0.88
N ILE A 63 0.33 4.53 -1.16
CA ILE A 63 0.36 3.13 -1.56
C ILE A 63 0.43 3.09 -3.09
N ASN A 64 1.24 2.19 -3.63
CA ASN A 64 1.35 2.07 -5.08
C ASN A 64 0.01 1.63 -5.69
N PRO A 65 -0.50 2.31 -6.74
CA PRO A 65 -1.82 2.04 -7.31
C PRO A 65 -2.07 0.59 -7.67
N ARG A 66 -1.06 -0.18 -8.11
CA ARG A 66 -1.20 -1.61 -8.43
C ARG A 66 -1.76 -2.43 -7.25
N TRP A 67 -1.55 -1.99 -6.02
CA TRP A 67 -2.05 -2.68 -4.82
C TRP A 67 -3.47 -2.28 -4.43
N LEU A 68 -4.06 -1.31 -5.13
CA LEU A 68 -5.45 -0.93 -4.92
C LEU A 68 -6.34 -1.89 -5.71
N LEU A 69 -7.32 -2.49 -5.03
CA LEU A 69 -8.19 -3.51 -5.63
C LEU A 69 -8.87 -3.03 -6.92
N GLY A 70 -9.28 -1.75 -6.96
CA GLY A 70 -9.92 -1.13 -8.13
C GLY A 70 -8.96 -0.39 -9.07
N SER A 71 -7.67 -0.70 -9.06
CA SER A 71 -6.70 -0.09 -9.97
C SER A 71 -6.87 -0.61 -11.39
N ASP A 72 -6.78 0.27 -12.39
CA ASP A 72 -6.83 -0.12 -13.80
C ASP A 72 -5.75 -1.14 -14.16
N ALA A 73 -4.61 -1.11 -13.46
CA ALA A 73 -3.52 -2.08 -13.62
C ALA A 73 -3.90 -3.52 -13.22
N ASN A 74 -5.04 -3.70 -12.53
CA ASN A 74 -5.58 -4.99 -12.13
C ASN A 74 -6.80 -5.41 -12.97
N ARG A 75 -7.23 -4.57 -13.94
CA ARG A 75 -8.33 -4.92 -14.83
C ARG A 75 -7.90 -6.13 -15.68
N PRO A 76 -8.72 -7.20 -15.75
CA PRO A 76 -8.43 -8.29 -16.67
C PRO A 76 -8.37 -7.73 -18.10
N GLU A 77 -7.44 -8.22 -18.91
CA GLU A 77 -7.44 -7.92 -20.33
C GLU A 77 -8.76 -8.47 -20.90
N ASP A 78 -9.48 -7.65 -21.66
CA ASP A 78 -10.72 -8.08 -22.29
C ASP A 78 -10.34 -9.09 -23.38
N ASP A 79 -10.37 -10.39 -23.05
CA ASP A 79 -10.22 -11.48 -24.01
C ASP A 79 -11.38 -11.39 -25.01
N GLU A 80 -11.11 -10.95 -26.24
CA GLU A 80 -12.04 -11.08 -27.38
C GLU A 80 -12.16 -12.55 -27.83
N SER A 81 -12.41 -13.49 -26.91
CA SER A 81 -12.86 -14.83 -27.27
C SER A 81 -14.36 -14.92 -27.04
N ASN A 82 -15.13 -14.68 -28.11
CA ASN A 82 -16.46 -15.25 -28.25
C ASN A 82 -16.30 -16.76 -28.14
N ASP A 83 -16.58 -17.34 -26.98
CA ASP A 83 -17.19 -18.67 -26.85
C ASP A 83 -17.71 -18.82 -25.42
N ASP A 84 -18.99 -19.14 -25.33
CA ASP A 84 -19.83 -19.30 -24.15
C ASP A 84 -19.19 -20.16 -23.06
N MET A 85 -18.65 -19.53 -22.02
CA MET A 85 -18.29 -20.19 -20.78
C MET A 85 -18.81 -19.35 -19.62
N SER A 86 -20.00 -19.70 -19.16
CA SER A 86 -20.61 -19.17 -17.95
C SER A 86 -19.73 -19.47 -16.74
N CYS A 87 -18.80 -18.56 -16.44
CA CYS A 87 -18.15 -18.48 -15.15
C CYS A 87 -18.99 -17.55 -14.27
N PRO A 88 -19.68 -18.04 -13.21
CA PRO A 88 -20.35 -17.17 -12.27
C PRO A 88 -19.27 -16.51 -11.42
N GLY A 89 -18.71 -15.42 -11.95
CA GLY A 89 -17.84 -14.52 -11.20
C GLY A 89 -18.54 -14.14 -9.91
N PHE A 90 -17.81 -14.20 -8.80
CA PHE A 90 -18.30 -13.94 -7.46
C PHE A 90 -18.77 -12.47 -7.36
N CYS A 91 -20.04 -12.21 -7.69
CA CYS A 91 -20.65 -10.91 -7.51
C CYS A 91 -20.81 -10.70 -6.00
N ILE A 92 -19.88 -9.96 -5.39
CA ILE A 92 -20.10 -9.36 -4.08
C ILE A 92 -21.26 -8.38 -4.27
N GLN A 93 -22.47 -8.83 -3.96
CA GLN A 93 -23.63 -7.97 -3.90
C GLN A 93 -23.38 -7.00 -2.74
N ASN A 94 -23.05 -5.75 -3.08
CA ASN A 94 -23.20 -4.64 -2.14
C ASN A 94 -24.69 -4.54 -1.82
N SER A 95 -25.13 -5.23 -0.77
CA SER A 95 -26.42 -4.98 -0.14
C SER A 95 -26.35 -3.60 0.49
N ASN A 96 -26.72 -2.60 -0.30
CA ASN A 96 -26.91 -1.24 0.15
C ASN A 96 -28.10 -1.25 1.11
N MET A 97 -27.84 -1.41 2.41
CA MET A 97 -28.84 -1.17 3.45
C MET A 97 -29.13 0.33 3.47
N ASN A 98 -30.06 0.76 2.61
CA ASN A 98 -30.70 2.06 2.75
C ASN A 98 -31.39 2.08 4.12
N GLN A 99 -30.76 2.73 5.10
CA GLN A 99 -31.42 3.16 6.32
C GLN A 99 -32.50 4.17 5.90
N GLN A 100 -33.73 3.68 5.78
CA GLN A 100 -34.89 4.55 5.73
C GLN A 100 -35.06 5.16 7.13
N ASN A 101 -34.93 6.48 7.16
CA ASN A 101 -35.48 7.34 8.20
C ASN A 101 -36.90 6.89 8.57
N THR A 102 -37.14 6.61 9.84
CA THR A 102 -38.49 6.70 10.40
C THR A 102 -38.44 7.72 11.53
N GLN A 103 -38.97 8.90 11.24
CA GLN A 103 -39.43 9.86 12.24
C GLN A 103 -40.62 9.24 12.98
N PHE A 104 -40.57 9.20 14.31
CA PHE A 104 -41.51 9.78 15.29
C PHE A 104 -41.14 9.29 16.69
#